data_AF-A0A2C9KKV9-F1
#
_entry.id   AF-A0A2C9KKV9-F1
#
_cell.length_a   1.000
_cell.length_b   1.000
_cell.length_c   1.000
_cell.angle_alpha   90.00
_cell.angle_beta   90.00
_cell.angle_gamma   90.00
#
_symmetry.space_group_name_H-M   'P 1'
#
loop_
_entity.id
_entity.type
_entity.pdbx_description
1 polymer ?
#
loop_
_entity_poly.entity_id
_entity_poly.type
_entity_poly.pdbx_seq_one_letter_code
_entity_poly.pdbx_strand_id
1 'polypeptide(L)'
;MAETIHLFSAFGAQESEARATAEKILEVEKILTSASVGLHSIHNRFKMYNVMTVAQLVQNFSMIEWSEYFTALGFSNIDGDTDVVVLYPSYMAKLNSFFHEYYHNKEKKSILRDYLALSLVRSFRPFFDKSVFEMLETEEEEMEEPWKRCTFYTNKALGFATGALYVKGTDSEGSVEKMEKLITYVKNAFKDFLLNKYWIDKRTRTNAEKKVDAIIDKISYPSFILNTTFLNKYYENVSDAVIIFTCTQKN
;
A
#
# COMPACT_ATOMS: atom_id res chain seq x y z
N MET A 1 -17.80 -13.85 3.32
CA MET A 1 -18.09 -15.21 3.79
C MET A 1 -18.12 -16.23 2.65
N ALA A 2 -18.98 -16.07 1.64
CA ALA A 2 -19.06 -17.03 0.51
C ALA A 2 -17.70 -17.25 -0.20
N GLU A 3 -17.01 -16.17 -0.57
CA GLU A 3 -15.65 -16.22 -1.14
C GLU A 3 -14.67 -17.02 -0.25
N THR A 4 -14.68 -16.79 1.06
CA THR A 4 -13.82 -17.51 2.01
C THR A 4 -14.10 -19.02 1.99
N ILE A 5 -15.37 -19.41 1.98
CA ILE A 5 -15.77 -20.83 1.90
C ILE A 5 -15.27 -21.45 0.60
N HIS A 6 -15.43 -20.75 -0.53
CA HIS A 6 -14.92 -21.18 -1.83
C HIS A 6 -13.42 -21.39 -1.81
N LEU A 7 -12.66 -20.42 -1.28
CA LEU A 7 -11.20 -20.51 -1.20
C LEU A 7 -10.75 -21.73 -0.40
N PHE A 8 -11.29 -21.95 0.81
CA PHE A 8 -10.96 -23.15 1.58
C PHE A 8 -11.30 -24.44 0.83
N SER A 9 -12.44 -24.47 0.14
CA SER A 9 -12.85 -25.63 -0.66
C SER A 9 -11.94 -25.86 -1.87
N ALA A 10 -11.49 -24.79 -2.55
CA ALA A 10 -10.55 -24.84 -3.66
C ALA A 10 -9.18 -25.39 -3.24
N PHE A 11 -8.79 -25.20 -1.98
CA PHE A 11 -7.59 -25.81 -1.39
C PHE A 11 -7.86 -27.17 -0.72
N GLY A 12 -9.03 -27.78 -0.94
CA GLY A 12 -9.33 -29.17 -0.58
C GLY A 12 -10.07 -29.38 0.75
N ALA A 13 -10.53 -28.32 1.42
CA ALA A 13 -11.38 -28.48 2.61
C ALA A 13 -12.79 -28.97 2.25
N GLN A 14 -13.42 -29.74 3.14
CA GLN A 14 -14.84 -30.08 2.99
C GLN A 14 -15.70 -28.83 3.21
N GLU A 15 -16.84 -28.71 2.53
CA GLU A 15 -17.68 -27.50 2.60
C GLU A 15 -18.13 -27.16 4.04
N SER A 16 -18.46 -28.19 4.83
CA SER A 16 -18.85 -28.02 6.25
C SER A 16 -17.70 -27.46 7.11
N GLU A 17 -16.48 -27.94 6.89
CA GLU A 17 -15.26 -27.45 7.55
C GLU A 17 -14.89 -26.04 7.08
N ALA A 18 -14.98 -25.78 5.77
CA ALA A 18 -14.74 -24.49 5.16
C ALA A 18 -15.71 -23.43 5.72
N ARG A 19 -16.99 -23.78 5.90
CA ARG A 19 -18.00 -22.91 6.51
C ARG A 19 -17.69 -22.61 7.97
N ALA A 20 -17.41 -23.63 8.77
CA ALA A 20 -17.05 -23.45 10.17
C ALA A 20 -15.80 -22.57 10.35
N THR A 21 -14.80 -22.74 9.48
CA THR A 21 -13.58 -21.91 9.48
C THR A 21 -13.87 -20.47 9.05
N ALA A 22 -14.70 -20.28 8.00
CA ALA A 22 -15.10 -18.96 7.52
C ALA A 22 -15.86 -18.15 8.58
N GLU A 23 -16.72 -18.79 9.37
CA GLU A 23 -17.42 -18.15 10.49
C GLU A 23 -16.44 -17.65 11.56
N LYS A 24 -15.46 -18.49 11.95
CA LYS A 24 -14.42 -18.12 12.92
C LYS A 24 -13.55 -16.96 12.41
N ILE A 25 -13.20 -16.97 11.13
CA ILE A 25 -12.44 -15.89 10.50
C ILE A 25 -13.24 -14.59 10.47
N LEU A 26 -14.54 -14.65 10.18
CA LEU A 26 -15.40 -13.47 10.20
C LEU A 26 -15.44 -12.82 11.60
N GLU A 27 -15.45 -13.63 12.67
CA GLU A 27 -15.37 -13.09 14.03
C GLU A 27 -14.05 -12.37 14.30
N VAL A 28 -12.93 -12.89 13.80
CA VAL A 28 -11.63 -12.18 13.83
C VAL A 28 -11.72 -10.84 13.10
N GLU A 29 -12.27 -10.83 11.87
CA GLU A 29 -12.43 -9.62 11.07
C GLU A 29 -13.31 -8.58 11.79
N LYS A 30 -14.39 -9.00 12.45
CA LYS A 30 -15.25 -8.12 13.27
C LYS A 30 -14.47 -7.51 14.44
N ILE A 31 -13.67 -8.31 15.16
CA ILE A 31 -12.86 -7.81 16.28
C ILE A 31 -11.87 -6.76 15.78
N LEU A 32 -11.11 -7.05 14.72
CA LEU A 32 -10.14 -6.12 14.14
C LEU A 32 -10.79 -4.84 13.59
N THR A 33 -11.97 -4.97 12.98
CA THR A 33 -12.74 -3.82 12.48
C THR A 33 -13.25 -2.95 13.63
N SER A 34 -13.76 -3.55 14.72
CA SER A 34 -14.18 -2.80 15.92
C SER A 34 -13.01 -2.11 16.64
N ALA A 35 -11.80 -2.64 16.47
CA ALA A 35 -10.59 -2.03 17.00
C ALA A 35 -10.15 -0.80 16.18
N SER A 36 -10.45 -0.79 14.88
CA SER A 36 -9.99 0.20 13.92
C SER A 36 -10.50 1.61 14.22
N VAL A 37 -9.70 2.61 13.85
CA VAL A 37 -10.06 4.01 14.05
C VAL A 37 -11.00 4.46 12.92
N GLY A 38 -12.09 5.16 13.26
CA GLY A 38 -13.01 5.71 12.26
C GLY A 38 -12.33 6.67 11.28
N LEU A 39 -12.80 6.67 10.04
CA LEU A 39 -12.24 7.45 8.91
C LEU A 39 -12.01 8.93 9.25
N HIS A 40 -12.86 9.55 10.07
CA HIS A 40 -12.72 10.97 10.42
C HIS A 40 -11.39 11.30 11.14
N SER A 41 -10.85 10.36 11.92
CA SER A 41 -9.61 10.55 12.68
C SER A 41 -8.36 10.50 11.81
N ILE A 42 -8.41 9.95 10.60
CA ILE A 42 -7.24 9.79 9.71
C ILE A 42 -6.80 11.11 9.05
N HIS A 43 -7.66 12.13 9.06
CA HIS A 43 -7.34 13.42 8.45
C HIS A 43 -6.45 14.31 9.32
N ASN A 44 -6.31 13.99 10.62
CA ASN A 44 -5.46 14.76 11.51
C ASN A 44 -4.03 14.19 11.53
N ARG A 45 -3.19 14.70 10.62
CA ARG A 45 -1.78 14.29 10.50
C ARG A 45 -0.97 14.49 11.79
N PHE A 46 -1.29 15.49 12.60
CA PHE A 46 -0.60 15.71 13.88
C PHE A 46 -0.93 14.61 14.89
N LYS A 47 -2.20 14.16 14.95
CA LYS A 47 -2.60 13.06 15.83
C LYS A 47 -2.06 11.70 15.38
N MET A 48 -1.76 11.54 14.09
CA MET A 48 -1.14 10.33 13.55
C MET A 48 0.38 10.29 13.79
N TYR A 49 1.03 11.43 14.02
CA TYR A 49 2.48 11.47 14.17
C TYR A 49 2.90 11.25 15.64
N ASN A 50 2.93 9.99 16.07
CA ASN A 50 3.33 9.61 17.43
C ASN A 50 4.70 8.94 17.39
N VAL A 51 5.74 9.73 17.67
CA VAL A 51 7.12 9.22 17.72
C VAL A 51 7.36 8.56 19.07
N MET A 52 7.97 7.38 19.04
CA MET A 52 8.53 6.70 20.21
C MET A 52 9.79 5.95 19.80
N THR A 53 10.64 5.58 20.76
CA THR A 53 11.81 4.75 20.47
C THR A 53 11.41 3.28 20.30
N VAL A 54 12.24 2.47 19.65
CA VAL A 54 12.01 1.01 19.56
C VAL A 54 11.92 0.37 20.94
N ALA A 55 12.70 0.83 21.92
CA ALA A 55 12.59 0.35 23.30
C ALA A 55 11.19 0.64 23.89
N GLN A 56 10.64 1.82 23.64
CA GLN A 56 9.28 2.17 24.04
C GLN A 56 8.22 1.37 23.27
N LEU A 57 8.46 1.10 21.98
CA LEU A 57 7.58 0.26 21.15
C LEU A 57 7.46 -1.15 21.73
N VAL A 58 8.60 -1.77 22.07
CA VAL A 58 8.66 -3.11 22.68
C VAL A 58 7.95 -3.12 24.03
N GLN A 59 8.14 -2.08 24.85
CA GLN A 59 7.47 -1.97 26.15
C GLN A 59 5.96 -1.80 26.02
N ASN A 60 5.49 -0.99 25.06
CA ASN A 60 4.08 -0.64 24.91
C ASN A 60 3.27 -1.69 24.13
N PHE A 61 3.90 -2.40 23.20
CA PHE A 61 3.23 -3.31 22.26
C PHE A 61 3.99 -4.64 22.11
N SER A 62 4.09 -5.45 23.16
CA SER A 62 4.82 -6.72 23.20
C SER A 62 4.20 -7.90 22.40
N MET A 63 3.42 -7.64 21.36
CA MET A 63 2.72 -8.68 20.58
C MET A 63 3.60 -9.49 19.65
N ILE A 64 4.74 -8.93 19.24
CA ILE A 64 5.76 -9.57 18.41
C ILE A 64 7.15 -9.10 18.85
N GLU A 65 8.17 -9.84 18.44
CA GLU A 65 9.56 -9.45 18.59
C GLU A 65 9.92 -8.37 17.56
N TRP A 66 9.73 -7.08 17.90
CA TRP A 66 9.91 -5.96 16.98
C TRP A 66 11.31 -5.89 16.37
N SER A 67 12.34 -6.17 17.16
CA SER A 67 13.73 -6.16 16.67
C SER A 67 13.96 -7.23 15.61
N GLU A 68 13.41 -8.43 15.80
CA GLU A 68 13.45 -9.50 14.81
C GLU A 68 12.62 -9.15 13.58
N TYR A 69 11.44 -8.54 13.78
CA TYR A 69 10.59 -8.07 12.70
C TYR A 69 11.29 -7.06 11.79
N PHE A 70 11.94 -6.04 12.36
CA PHE A 70 12.70 -5.06 11.56
C PHE A 70 13.89 -5.71 10.84
N THR A 71 14.59 -6.62 11.51
CA THR A 71 15.71 -7.36 10.91
C THR A 71 15.23 -8.23 9.73
N ALA A 72 14.10 -8.92 9.88
CA ALA A 72 13.51 -9.75 8.84
C ALA A 72 13.03 -8.93 7.62
N LEU A 73 12.65 -7.66 7.83
CA LEU A 73 12.35 -6.71 6.75
C LEU A 73 13.59 -6.11 6.07
N GLY A 74 14.80 -6.46 6.54
CA GLY A 74 16.06 -5.99 5.96
C GLY A 74 16.54 -4.63 6.50
N PHE A 75 15.95 -4.13 7.58
CA PHE A 75 16.49 -2.94 8.25
C PHE A 75 17.76 -3.31 9.04
N SER A 76 18.89 -2.71 8.65
CA SER A 76 20.15 -2.80 9.38
C SER A 76 20.29 -1.63 10.37
N ASN A 77 20.98 -1.84 11.49
CA ASN A 77 21.30 -0.81 12.50
C ASN A 77 20.08 -0.23 13.24
N ILE A 78 19.08 -1.04 13.52
CA ILE A 78 17.98 -0.66 14.42
C ILE A 78 18.39 -1.04 15.85
N ASP A 79 18.42 -0.06 16.74
CA ASP A 79 18.66 -0.23 18.17
C ASP A 79 17.48 0.27 19.01
N GLY A 80 17.59 0.18 20.33
CA GLY A 80 16.51 0.58 21.24
C GLY A 80 16.20 2.08 21.22
N ASP A 81 17.14 2.93 20.78
CA ASP A 81 17.02 4.39 20.74
C ASP A 81 16.50 4.88 19.38
N THR A 82 16.41 4.00 18.39
CA THR A 82 15.89 4.33 17.06
C THR A 82 14.44 4.79 17.14
N ASP A 83 14.15 5.94 16.52
CA ASP A 83 12.80 6.50 16.46
C ASP A 83 11.90 5.74 15.48
N VAL A 84 10.67 5.46 15.91
CA VAL A 84 9.58 4.90 15.09
C VAL A 84 8.33 5.76 15.21
N VAL A 85 7.61 5.91 14.09
CA VAL A 85 6.34 6.66 14.07
C VAL A 85 5.18 5.67 14.11
N VAL A 86 4.42 5.70 15.21
CA VAL A 86 3.22 4.88 15.38
C VAL A 86 1.98 5.68 14.97
N LEU A 87 1.38 5.31 13.84
CA LEU A 87 0.25 6.06 13.26
C LEU A 87 -1.03 6.01 14.11
N TYR A 88 -1.30 4.85 14.73
CA TYR A 88 -2.53 4.60 15.46
C TYR A 88 -2.26 3.89 16.80
N PRO A 89 -1.73 4.59 17.83
CA PRO A 89 -1.37 3.95 19.10
C PRO A 89 -2.52 3.22 19.79
N SER A 90 -3.75 3.75 19.71
CA SER A 90 -4.93 3.10 20.28
C SER A 90 -5.31 1.80 19.58
N TYR A 91 -5.16 1.75 18.26
CA TYR A 91 -5.34 0.52 17.49
C TYR A 91 -4.25 -0.50 17.85
N MET A 92 -2.99 -0.06 17.93
CA MET A 92 -1.85 -0.88 18.33
C MET A 92 -2.05 -1.50 19.73
N ALA A 93 -2.60 -0.74 20.68
CA ALA A 93 -2.91 -1.26 22.02
C ALA A 93 -3.97 -2.38 21.98
N LYS A 94 -5.04 -2.19 21.20
CA LYS A 94 -6.08 -3.22 21.02
C LYS A 94 -5.54 -4.44 20.28
N LEU A 95 -4.73 -4.22 19.25
CA LEU A 95 -4.07 -5.27 18.49
C LEU A 95 -3.12 -6.07 19.39
N ASN A 96 -2.38 -5.39 20.26
CA ASN A 96 -1.51 -6.04 21.23
C ASN A 96 -2.28 -6.99 22.15
N SER A 97 -3.39 -6.53 22.73
CA SER A 97 -4.26 -7.38 23.55
C SER A 97 -4.86 -8.55 22.76
N PHE A 98 -5.33 -8.30 21.54
CA PHE A 98 -5.86 -9.31 20.64
C PHE A 98 -4.83 -10.41 20.34
N PHE A 99 -3.60 -10.04 19.99
CA PHE A 99 -2.54 -11.00 19.69
C PHE A 99 -2.18 -11.86 20.91
N HIS A 100 -2.03 -11.25 22.09
CA HIS A 100 -1.79 -12.02 23.32
C HIS A 100 -2.90 -13.02 23.62
N GLU A 101 -4.16 -12.61 23.47
CA GLU A 101 -5.32 -13.49 23.67
C GLU A 101 -5.34 -14.67 22.67
N TYR A 102 -5.05 -14.40 21.39
CA TYR A 102 -5.11 -15.42 20.35
C TYR A 102 -3.88 -16.33 20.33
N TYR A 103 -2.68 -15.78 20.55
CA TYR A 103 -1.43 -16.52 20.42
C TYR A 103 -1.22 -17.52 21.56
N HIS A 104 -1.64 -17.21 22.78
CA HIS A 104 -1.46 -18.07 23.95
C HIS A 104 -2.56 -19.13 24.10
N ASN A 105 -3.65 -19.03 23.34
CA ASN A 105 -4.71 -20.04 23.32
C ASN A 105 -4.56 -20.93 22.07
N LYS A 106 -4.39 -22.25 22.26
CA LYS A 106 -4.12 -23.20 21.16
C LYS A 106 -5.20 -23.19 20.07
N GLU A 107 -6.47 -23.09 20.43
CA GLU A 107 -7.58 -23.06 19.47
C GLU A 107 -7.59 -21.75 18.69
N LYS A 108 -7.54 -20.61 19.40
CA LYS A 108 -7.53 -19.28 18.78
C LYS A 108 -6.29 -19.06 17.92
N LYS A 109 -5.14 -19.62 18.29
CA LYS A 109 -3.90 -19.58 17.50
C LYS A 109 -4.08 -20.22 16.14
N SER A 110 -4.84 -21.31 16.04
CA SER A 110 -5.17 -21.92 14.74
C SER A 110 -6.02 -20.97 13.88
N ILE A 111 -7.03 -20.32 14.47
CA ILE A 111 -7.88 -19.37 13.76
C ILE A 111 -7.06 -18.18 13.25
N LEU A 112 -6.15 -17.65 14.08
CA LEU A 112 -5.26 -16.56 13.68
C LEU A 112 -4.34 -16.98 12.53
N ARG A 113 -3.78 -18.20 12.58
CA ARG A 113 -2.98 -18.75 11.47
C ARG A 113 -3.80 -18.81 10.19
N ASP A 114 -5.03 -19.32 10.26
CA ASP A 114 -5.90 -19.49 9.09
C ASP A 114 -6.32 -18.14 8.51
N TYR A 115 -6.60 -17.14 9.36
CA TYR A 115 -6.84 -15.75 8.95
C TYR A 115 -5.63 -15.12 8.25
N LEU A 116 -4.42 -15.28 8.81
CA LEU A 116 -3.19 -14.74 8.22
C LEU A 116 -2.85 -15.44 6.89
N ALA A 117 -3.02 -16.77 6.83
CA ALA A 117 -2.83 -17.54 5.61
C ALA A 117 -3.83 -17.12 4.51
N LEU A 118 -5.11 -16.95 4.86
CA LEU A 118 -6.12 -16.47 3.93
C LEU A 118 -5.83 -15.05 3.45
N SER A 119 -5.38 -14.16 4.34
CA SER A 119 -4.99 -12.80 3.99
C SER A 119 -3.82 -12.79 3.00
N LEU A 120 -2.87 -13.70 3.18
CA LEU A 120 -1.76 -13.90 2.24
C LEU A 120 -2.27 -14.44 0.90
N VAL A 121 -3.10 -15.49 0.89
CA VAL A 121 -3.67 -16.05 -0.35
C VAL A 121 -4.40 -14.97 -1.15
N ARG A 122 -5.22 -14.15 -0.48
CA ARG A 122 -5.92 -13.01 -1.11
C ARG A 122 -4.98 -11.97 -1.71
N SER A 123 -3.83 -11.69 -1.09
CA SER A 123 -2.85 -10.74 -1.64
C SER A 123 -2.21 -11.24 -2.95
N PHE A 124 -2.20 -12.57 -3.16
CA PHE A 124 -1.75 -13.21 -4.39
C PHE A 124 -2.87 -13.51 -5.39
N ARG A 125 -4.13 -13.08 -5.17
CA ARG A 125 -5.25 -13.21 -6.14
C ARG A 125 -4.86 -12.93 -7.60
N PRO A 126 -4.04 -11.91 -7.92
CA PRO A 126 -3.60 -11.64 -9.29
C PRO A 126 -2.80 -12.76 -9.98
N PHE A 127 -2.22 -13.67 -9.22
CA PHE A 127 -1.30 -14.71 -9.69
C PHE A 127 -1.90 -16.11 -9.70
N PHE A 128 -3.10 -16.27 -9.13
CA PHE A 128 -3.84 -17.52 -9.23
C PHE A 128 -4.67 -17.58 -10.52
N ASP A 129 -4.98 -18.80 -10.94
CA ASP A 129 -6.03 -19.03 -11.94
C ASP A 129 -7.35 -18.42 -11.45
N LYS A 130 -8.11 -17.84 -12.38
CA LYS A 130 -9.40 -17.20 -12.09
C LYS A 130 -10.33 -18.11 -11.29
N SER A 131 -10.36 -19.41 -11.61
CA SER A 131 -11.21 -20.41 -10.94
C SER A 131 -10.98 -20.54 -9.44
N VAL A 132 -9.80 -20.16 -8.94
CA VAL A 132 -9.49 -20.21 -7.51
C VAL A 132 -10.28 -19.14 -6.73
N PHE A 133 -10.55 -17.98 -7.33
CA PHE A 133 -11.22 -16.86 -6.67
C PHE A 133 -12.62 -16.55 -7.22
N GLU A 134 -12.92 -16.95 -8.46
CA GLU A 134 -14.22 -16.73 -9.07
C GLU A 134 -15.23 -17.76 -8.53
N MET A 135 -16.15 -17.24 -7.71
CA MET A 135 -17.47 -17.83 -7.56
C MET A 135 -18.26 -17.42 -8.80
N LEU A 136 -18.88 -18.39 -9.48
CA LEU A 136 -19.64 -18.21 -10.74
C LEU A 136 -20.33 -16.83 -10.82
N GLU A 137 -19.95 -16.07 -11.84
CA GLU A 137 -20.58 -14.81 -12.31
C GLU A 137 -20.79 -13.73 -11.24
N THR A 138 -19.75 -12.92 -11.00
CA THR A 138 -19.93 -11.58 -10.40
C THR A 138 -19.28 -10.53 -11.29
N GLU A 139 -19.96 -9.39 -11.44
CA GLU A 139 -19.76 -8.27 -12.39
C GLU A 139 -18.40 -7.52 -12.28
N GLU A 140 -17.28 -8.18 -11.98
CA GLU A 140 -15.93 -7.63 -12.16
C GLU A 140 -15.39 -7.96 -13.57
N GLU A 141 -16.18 -7.67 -14.61
CA GLU A 141 -15.84 -7.93 -16.02
C GLU A 141 -14.84 -6.91 -16.62
N GLU A 142 -14.46 -5.82 -15.92
CA GLU A 142 -13.63 -4.77 -16.56
C GLU A 142 -12.14 -5.12 -16.76
N MET A 143 -11.62 -6.17 -16.10
CA MET A 143 -10.29 -6.73 -16.39
C MET A 143 -10.36 -8.06 -17.13
N GLU A 144 -11.36 -8.25 -17.99
CA GLU A 144 -11.56 -9.50 -18.73
C GLU A 144 -10.41 -9.87 -19.65
N GLU A 145 -9.86 -8.89 -20.38
CA GLU A 145 -8.85 -9.18 -21.39
C GLU A 145 -7.47 -9.44 -20.73
N PRO A 146 -6.87 -10.63 -20.96
CA PRO A 146 -5.59 -10.98 -20.35
C PRO A 146 -4.51 -9.92 -20.57
N TRP A 147 -4.44 -9.31 -21.76
CA TRP A 147 -3.44 -8.29 -22.07
C TRP A 147 -3.59 -7.01 -21.23
N LYS A 148 -4.81 -6.59 -20.87
CA LYS A 148 -5.06 -5.42 -20.00
C LYS A 148 -4.55 -5.70 -18.60
N ARG A 149 -4.87 -6.89 -18.06
CA ARG A 149 -4.40 -7.37 -16.76
C ARG A 149 -2.86 -7.41 -16.72
N CYS A 150 -2.25 -7.99 -17.74
CA CYS A 150 -0.80 -8.06 -17.91
C CYS A 150 -0.15 -6.66 -17.94
N THR A 151 -0.71 -5.75 -18.74
CA THR A 151 -0.22 -4.38 -18.86
C THR A 151 -0.33 -3.63 -17.53
N PHE A 152 -1.46 -3.78 -16.83
CA PHE A 152 -1.68 -3.15 -15.53
C PHE A 152 -0.65 -3.59 -14.49
N TYR A 153 -0.47 -4.90 -14.30
CA TYR A 153 0.48 -5.39 -13.29
C TYR A 153 1.94 -5.18 -13.69
N THR A 154 2.27 -5.24 -14.99
CA THR A 154 3.60 -4.85 -15.48
C THR A 154 3.87 -3.38 -15.18
N ASN A 155 2.90 -2.49 -15.41
CA ASN A 155 3.04 -1.07 -15.09
C ASN A 155 3.12 -0.82 -13.56
N LYS A 156 2.45 -1.63 -12.74
CA LYS A 156 2.58 -1.56 -11.28
C LYS A 156 3.97 -1.98 -10.80
N ALA A 157 4.56 -3.02 -11.38
CA ALA A 157 5.87 -3.53 -10.99
C ALA A 157 7.04 -2.72 -11.60
N LEU A 158 6.91 -2.34 -12.87
CA LEU A 158 7.97 -1.77 -13.71
C LEU A 158 7.61 -0.37 -14.24
N GLY A 159 6.92 0.44 -13.43
CA GLY A 159 6.33 1.72 -13.84
C GLY A 159 7.28 2.70 -14.52
N PHE A 160 8.57 2.72 -14.15
CA PHE A 160 9.55 3.57 -14.83
C PHE A 160 9.93 3.04 -16.21
N ALA A 161 10.06 1.72 -16.37
CA ALA A 161 10.36 1.10 -17.66
C ALA A 161 9.16 1.22 -18.63
N THR A 162 7.95 0.89 -18.17
CA THR A 162 6.72 1.05 -18.96
C THR A 162 6.45 2.53 -19.27
N GLY A 163 6.73 3.42 -18.31
CA GLY A 163 6.65 4.87 -18.52
C GLY A 163 7.62 5.36 -19.60
N ALA A 164 8.85 4.86 -19.65
CA ALA A 164 9.81 5.22 -20.69
C ALA A 164 9.37 4.75 -22.09
N LEU A 165 8.74 3.57 -22.18
CA LEU A 165 8.13 3.09 -23.42
C LEU A 165 6.95 3.96 -23.85
N TYR A 166 6.08 4.32 -22.90
CA TYR A 166 4.93 5.19 -23.15
C TYR A 166 5.39 6.55 -23.71
N VAL A 167 6.34 7.21 -23.05
CA VAL A 167 6.88 8.50 -23.48
C VAL A 167 7.51 8.44 -24.87
N LYS A 168 8.25 7.37 -25.19
CA LYS A 168 8.83 7.17 -26.54
C LYS A 168 7.76 6.93 -27.62
N GLY A 169 6.65 6.30 -27.27
CA GLY A 169 5.55 6.01 -28.20
C GLY A 169 4.58 7.18 -28.40
N THR A 170 4.55 8.13 -27.47
CA THR A 170 3.68 9.32 -27.56
C THR A 170 4.46 10.54 -28.03
N ASP A 171 4.09 11.08 -29.18
CA ASP A 171 4.56 12.40 -29.59
C ASP A 171 3.96 13.47 -28.67
N SER A 172 4.82 14.10 -27.87
CA SER A 172 4.43 15.06 -26.84
C SER A 172 5.20 16.37 -26.94
N GLU A 173 5.77 16.66 -28.12
CA GLU A 173 6.57 17.87 -28.35
C GLU A 173 5.83 19.13 -27.86
N GLY A 174 6.49 19.87 -26.96
CA GLY A 174 5.99 21.11 -26.37
C GLY A 174 4.86 20.97 -25.32
N SER A 175 4.33 19.77 -25.05
CA SER A 175 3.25 19.59 -24.05
C SER A 175 3.76 19.77 -22.61
N VAL A 176 4.98 19.30 -22.32
CA VAL A 176 5.62 19.46 -21.01
C VAL A 176 5.88 20.94 -20.72
N GLU A 177 6.44 21.68 -21.68
CA GLU A 177 6.73 23.13 -21.54
C GLU A 177 5.44 23.95 -21.33
N LYS A 178 4.36 23.61 -22.04
CA LYS A 178 3.06 24.25 -21.84
C LYS A 178 2.53 24.00 -20.42
N MET A 179 2.69 22.79 -19.90
CA MET A 179 2.25 22.43 -18.55
C MET A 179 3.10 23.11 -17.46
N GLU A 180 4.41 23.23 -17.68
CA GLU A 180 5.32 23.99 -16.80
C GLU A 180 4.91 25.45 -16.68
N LYS A 181 4.59 26.09 -17.81
CA LYS A 181 4.06 27.47 -17.83
C LYS A 181 2.74 27.55 -17.07
N LEU A 182 1.80 26.63 -17.32
CA LEU A 182 0.51 26.60 -16.64
C LEU A 182 0.64 26.46 -15.12
N ILE A 183 1.45 25.52 -14.65
CA ILE A 183 1.67 25.30 -13.21
C ILE A 183 2.30 26.54 -12.56
N THR A 184 3.25 27.18 -13.25
CA THR A 184 3.85 28.44 -12.80
C THR A 184 2.79 29.53 -12.65
N TYR A 185 1.90 29.69 -13.63
CA TYR A 185 0.79 30.66 -13.54
C TYR A 185 -0.14 30.36 -12.37
N VAL A 186 -0.51 29.09 -12.17
CA VAL A 186 -1.38 28.68 -11.05
C VAL A 186 -0.71 28.94 -9.70
N LYS A 187 0.59 28.64 -9.54
CA LYS A 187 1.34 28.90 -8.30
C LYS A 187 1.40 30.40 -8.00
N ASN A 188 1.67 31.23 -9.00
CA ASN A 188 1.70 32.69 -8.83
C ASN A 188 0.31 33.24 -8.47
N ALA A 189 -0.74 32.81 -9.17
CA ALA A 189 -2.11 33.22 -8.85
C ALA A 189 -2.53 32.79 -7.43
N PHE A 190 -2.15 31.58 -7.01
CA PHE A 190 -2.40 31.10 -5.65
C PHE A 190 -1.63 31.90 -4.60
N LYS A 191 -0.37 32.25 -4.88
CA LYS A 191 0.46 33.09 -4.03
C LYS A 191 -0.20 34.47 -3.86
N ASP A 192 -0.57 35.13 -4.95
CA ASP A 192 -1.24 36.44 -4.90
C ASP A 192 -2.57 36.38 -4.15
N PHE A 193 -3.37 35.34 -4.40
CA PHE A 193 -4.63 35.13 -3.70
C PHE A 193 -4.43 34.99 -2.19
N LEU A 194 -3.44 34.21 -1.77
CA LEU A 194 -3.17 33.90 -0.38
C LEU A 194 -2.59 35.11 0.37
N LEU A 195 -1.66 35.84 -0.26
CA LEU A 195 -1.01 37.02 0.33
C LEU A 195 -2.01 38.16 0.61
N ASN A 196 -3.11 38.23 -0.15
CA ASN A 196 -4.14 39.26 -0.01
C ASN A 196 -5.27 38.92 0.97
N LYS A 197 -5.21 37.81 1.71
CA LYS A 197 -6.26 37.44 2.67
C LYS A 197 -6.13 38.16 4.01
N TYR A 198 -7.23 38.81 4.41
CA TYR A 198 -7.34 39.57 5.66
C TYR A 198 -7.33 38.71 6.92
N TRP A 199 -7.73 37.44 6.83
CA TRP A 199 -7.79 36.51 7.96
C TRP A 199 -6.44 35.83 8.27
N ILE A 200 -5.40 36.05 7.44
CA ILE A 200 -4.06 35.50 7.63
C ILE A 200 -3.15 36.57 8.25
N ASP A 201 -2.56 36.27 9.41
CA ASP A 201 -1.60 37.16 10.05
C ASP A 201 -0.27 37.23 9.28
N LYS A 202 0.53 38.27 9.55
CA LYS A 202 1.79 38.54 8.84
C LYS A 202 2.78 37.37 8.92
N ARG A 203 2.91 36.70 10.07
CA ARG A 203 3.86 35.60 10.25
C ARG A 203 3.41 34.38 9.44
N THR A 204 2.14 34.02 9.52
CA THR A 204 1.57 32.91 8.75
C THR A 204 1.68 33.18 7.24
N ARG A 205 1.46 34.42 6.81
CA ARG A 205 1.61 34.84 5.41
C ARG A 205 3.03 34.60 4.88
N THR A 206 4.06 35.05 5.60
CA THR A 206 5.46 34.83 5.21
C THR A 206 5.82 33.34 5.14
N ASN A 207 5.31 32.52 6.07
CA ASN A 207 5.56 31.07 6.05
C ASN A 207 4.86 30.38 4.88
N ALA A 208 3.63 30.80 4.57
CA ALA A 208 2.88 30.22 3.47
C ALA A 208 3.47 30.60 2.11
N GLU A 209 3.98 31.83 1.96
CA GLU A 209 4.78 32.22 0.79
C GLU A 209 5.98 31.31 0.58
N LYS A 210 6.83 31.15 1.60
CA LYS A 210 7.97 30.23 1.55
C LYS A 210 7.57 28.82 1.15
N LYS A 211 6.41 28.35 1.63
CA LYS A 211 5.89 27.02 1.29
C LYS A 211 5.47 26.92 -0.17
N VAL A 212 4.80 27.94 -0.72
CA VAL A 212 4.41 27.96 -2.14
C VAL A 212 5.64 27.99 -3.04
N ASP A 213 6.64 28.80 -2.68
CA ASP A 213 7.91 28.90 -3.42
C ASP A 213 8.71 27.58 -3.37
N ALA A 214 8.56 26.81 -2.29
CA ALA A 214 9.21 25.50 -2.12
C ALA A 214 8.44 24.31 -2.74
N ILE A 215 7.30 24.52 -3.40
CA ILE A 215 6.59 23.44 -4.09
C ILE A 215 7.46 22.92 -5.24
N ILE A 216 7.78 21.63 -5.20
CA ILE A 216 8.50 20.93 -6.27
C ILE A 216 7.48 20.43 -7.29
N ASP A 217 7.63 20.88 -8.53
CA ASP A 217 6.74 20.53 -9.63
C ASP A 217 7.22 19.22 -10.28
N LYS A 218 6.39 18.18 -10.27
CA LYS A 218 6.66 16.90 -10.96
C LYS A 218 5.70 16.78 -12.14
N ILE A 219 6.20 17.01 -13.35
CA ILE A 219 5.37 17.15 -14.56
C ILE A 219 5.65 15.99 -15.50
N SER A 220 4.57 15.31 -15.89
CA SER A 220 4.58 14.16 -16.82
C SER A 220 5.43 12.98 -16.31
N TYR A 221 6.74 12.99 -16.53
CA TYR A 221 7.64 11.90 -16.20
C TYR A 221 9.00 12.40 -15.65
N PRO A 222 9.68 11.62 -14.79
CA PRO A 222 11.04 11.95 -14.40
C PRO A 222 12.00 11.79 -15.59
N SER A 223 12.82 12.80 -15.87
CA SER A 223 13.76 12.77 -17.01
C SER A 223 14.73 11.57 -16.99
N PHE A 224 15.08 11.07 -15.81
CA PHE A 224 15.99 9.94 -15.65
C PHE A 224 15.48 8.64 -16.30
N ILE A 225 14.16 8.48 -16.52
CA ILE A 225 13.62 7.25 -17.13
C ILE A 225 13.98 7.15 -18.63
N LEU A 226 14.40 8.24 -19.27
CA LEU A 226 14.87 8.20 -20.66
C LEU A 226 16.33 7.75 -20.76
N ASN A 227 17.06 7.72 -19.65
CA ASN A 227 18.43 7.19 -19.59
C ASN A 227 18.40 5.66 -19.38
N THR A 228 18.70 4.92 -20.46
CA THR A 228 18.68 3.45 -20.45
C THR A 228 19.72 2.86 -19.51
N THR A 229 20.90 3.47 -19.36
CA THR A 229 21.92 3.00 -18.40
C THR A 229 21.42 3.09 -16.96
N PHE A 230 20.75 4.21 -16.62
CA PHE A 230 20.15 4.36 -15.30
C PHE A 230 19.02 3.34 -15.07
N LEU A 231 18.10 3.19 -16.02
CA LEU A 231 17.00 2.22 -15.88
C LEU A 231 17.51 0.78 -15.75
N ASN A 232 18.48 0.37 -16.57
CA ASN A 232 19.05 -0.97 -16.50
C ASN A 232 19.70 -1.23 -15.14
N LYS A 233 20.41 -0.23 -14.60
CA LYS A 233 20.98 -0.31 -13.25
C LYS A 233 19.89 -0.35 -12.16
N TYR A 234 18.86 0.47 -12.29
CA TYR A 234 17.75 0.52 -11.34
C TYR A 234 17.05 -0.85 -11.23
N TYR A 235 16.94 -1.57 -12.35
CA TYR A 235 16.34 -2.90 -12.41
C TYR A 235 17.36 -4.04 -12.40
N GLU A 236 18.64 -3.80 -12.04
CA GLU A 236 19.72 -4.82 -12.14
C GLU A 236 19.48 -6.04 -11.24
N ASN A 237 18.85 -5.83 -10.08
CA ASN A 237 18.54 -6.87 -9.10
C ASN A 237 17.16 -7.52 -9.33
N VAL A 238 16.44 -7.09 -10.36
CA VAL A 238 15.23 -7.79 -10.82
C VAL A 238 15.68 -8.91 -11.77
N SER A 239 16.37 -9.91 -11.24
CA SER A 239 16.74 -11.11 -11.98
C SER A 239 15.64 -12.16 -11.85
N ASP A 240 15.16 -12.70 -12.98
CA ASP A 240 14.29 -13.89 -13.14
C ASP A 240 13.22 -14.16 -12.05
N ALA A 241 12.84 -13.16 -11.27
CA ALA A 241 11.74 -13.17 -10.33
C ALA A 241 10.54 -13.19 -11.23
N VAL A 242 10.17 -14.43 -11.55
CA VAL A 242 9.33 -14.77 -12.66
C VAL A 242 8.15 -13.83 -12.59
N ILE A 243 8.15 -12.87 -13.50
CA ILE A 243 6.94 -12.18 -13.87
C ILE A 243 6.15 -13.29 -14.57
N ILE A 244 5.59 -14.21 -13.78
CA ILE A 244 4.56 -15.18 -14.18
C ILE A 244 3.30 -14.34 -14.31
N PHE A 245 3.35 -13.34 -15.17
CA PHE A 245 2.18 -13.13 -15.97
C PHE A 245 2.39 -14.12 -17.10
N THR A 246 1.71 -15.27 -17.04
CA THR A 246 1.50 -16.14 -18.20
C THR A 246 0.65 -15.36 -19.22
N CYS A 247 1.23 -14.30 -19.77
CA CYS A 247 0.72 -13.50 -20.86
C CYS A 247 1.28 -14.10 -22.15
N THR A 248 1.08 -15.40 -22.33
CA THR A 248 1.23 -15.94 -23.67
C THR A 248 0.09 -15.34 -24.48
N GLN A 249 0.42 -14.41 -25.38
CA GLN A 249 -0.46 -14.13 -26.51
C GLN A 249 -0.72 -15.48 -27.16
N LYS A 250 -1.97 -15.95 -27.12
CA LYS A 250 -2.42 -16.93 -28.09
C LYS A 250 -2.30 -16.22 -29.45
N ASN A 251 -1.27 -16.59 -30.21
CA ASN A 251 -1.18 -16.28 -31.64
C ASN A 251 -2.42 -16.84 -32.36
#